data_AF-A0A656KFY4-F1
#
_entry.id   AF-A0A656KFY4-F1
#
_cell.length_a   1.000
_cell.length_b   1.000
_cell.length_c   1.000
_cell.angle_alpha   90.00
_cell.angle_beta   90.00
_cell.angle_gamma   90.00
#
_symmetry.space_group_name_H-M   'P 1'
#
loop_
_entity.id
_entity.type
_entity.pdbx_description
1 polymer ?
#
loop_
_entity_poly.entity_id
_entity_poly.type
_entity_poly.pdbx_seq_one_letter_code
_entity_poly.pdbx_strand_id
1 'polypeptide(L)'
;MPLPGQEAKAPRRNDERTIIHFDYDCFYAAVFENENPALKSVPLVKQIIVTCNYVARQRGLRKLQLVTEAKKIVPEVVIVLGEELGRFRDVSKTLYHFLKSFSWCGRAERLGFDEVFLDVSDIVNFNQALLDPKDLQHSFFRLNRDDSTVGFACDATVQAGHSFPASTEALLDKSETSVLQRLTLGSYLAEHLRTRMEDETGYTATAGISTNKLLAKLVGSLNKPRGQTTLLPPYIMPPRFQENPPSNVIRFIDRYEISKIPGVGHKSSQRIRSYVTSLYPSFGSDLPDKASDEAVLVRDVRNFPGMGPEVLERVLGGPGAERGIGGKIWGLLHGVDNSIVKNARQIPHQISMENTYLCLKTMSEVHHQLSKLAMRLIKRMHIDLLEDCEGSYTGSSKKWIAQPKTVRLSSRARPTKNSVTTQARSYSRVSRSCPCPNFIFELDVDINLVVERLVEKTLIPLFKKLHPKNLEWNLCLVNLCVTNMKQIAEKDCQDISRMISLSKDMTNEESNILNNLPLNSISGEKNSVSSLNSLSLQLSDQQTDEESEDQFRYQAKCDTCDVTVPLFAMKAHRRFHSHG
;
A
#
# COMPACT_ATOMS: atom_id res chain seq x y z
N MET A 1 -31.77 29.05 -7.72
CA MET A 1 -31.90 28.74 -6.28
C MET A 1 -32.81 27.53 -6.17
N PRO A 2 -32.37 26.41 -5.59
CA PRO A 2 -33.31 25.36 -5.19
C PRO A 2 -34.25 25.93 -4.12
N LEU A 3 -35.54 25.64 -4.23
CA LEU A 3 -36.56 26.06 -3.27
C LEU A 3 -36.24 25.47 -1.88
N PRO A 4 -36.51 26.19 -0.78
CA PRO A 4 -36.41 25.63 0.57
C PRO A 4 -37.36 24.43 0.68
N GLY A 5 -36.80 23.23 0.84
CA GLY A 5 -37.55 21.98 1.02
C GLY A 5 -37.26 20.86 0.02
N GLN A 6 -36.48 21.09 -1.05
CA GLN A 6 -36.00 19.97 -1.89
C GLN A 6 -34.68 19.40 -1.35
N GLU A 7 -34.75 18.18 -0.81
CA GLU A 7 -33.55 17.40 -0.53
C GLU A 7 -32.75 17.19 -1.82
N ALA A 8 -31.44 17.43 -1.75
CA ALA A 8 -30.58 17.21 -2.90
C ALA A 8 -30.58 15.72 -3.26
N LYS A 9 -30.81 15.42 -4.55
CA LYS A 9 -30.89 14.03 -5.04
C LYS A 9 -29.61 13.26 -4.71
N ALA A 10 -29.80 12.01 -4.27
CA ALA A 10 -28.69 11.09 -4.05
C ALA A 10 -27.90 10.83 -5.35
N PRO A 11 -26.55 10.74 -5.29
CA PRO A 11 -25.72 10.50 -6.45
C PRO A 11 -25.89 9.07 -6.98
N ARG A 12 -25.71 8.89 -8.30
CA ARG A 12 -25.83 7.58 -8.96
C ARG A 12 -24.68 6.66 -8.53
N ARG A 13 -25.02 5.43 -8.14
CA ARG A 13 -24.07 4.38 -7.76
C ARG A 13 -23.68 3.51 -8.96
N ASN A 14 -22.46 2.98 -8.91
CA ASN A 14 -22.01 1.86 -9.73
C ASN A 14 -21.46 0.78 -8.79
N ASP A 15 -22.24 -0.29 -8.63
CA ASP A 15 -21.95 -1.39 -7.73
C ASP A 15 -21.44 -2.64 -8.45
N GLU A 16 -21.13 -2.56 -9.76
CA GLU A 16 -20.67 -3.70 -10.59
C GLU A 16 -19.24 -4.16 -10.27
N ARG A 17 -18.46 -3.32 -9.59
CA ARG A 17 -17.06 -3.61 -9.26
C ARG A 17 -16.95 -4.41 -7.97
N THR A 18 -15.84 -5.14 -7.84
CA THR A 18 -15.42 -5.76 -6.58
C THR A 18 -14.00 -5.30 -6.27
N ILE A 19 -13.85 -4.52 -5.21
CA ILE A 19 -12.60 -3.88 -4.81
C ILE A 19 -12.18 -4.44 -3.45
N ILE A 20 -10.92 -4.85 -3.36
CA ILE A 20 -10.27 -5.21 -2.10
C ILE A 20 -9.26 -4.13 -1.74
N HIS A 21 -9.32 -3.65 -0.50
CA HIS A 21 -8.31 -2.76 0.07
C HIS A 21 -7.51 -3.55 1.11
N PHE A 22 -6.18 -3.57 0.98
CA PHE A 22 -5.26 -4.15 1.96
C PHE A 22 -4.54 -3.02 2.72
N ASP A 23 -4.38 -3.20 4.03
CA ASP A 23 -3.70 -2.28 4.95
C ASP A 23 -2.76 -3.10 5.84
N TYR A 24 -1.45 -2.97 5.64
CA TYR A 24 -0.43 -3.76 6.33
C TYR A 24 -0.36 -3.40 7.82
N ASP A 25 -0.42 -4.43 8.64
CA ASP A 25 -0.54 -4.28 10.08
C ASP A 25 0.75 -3.71 10.69
N CYS A 26 0.61 -2.55 11.34
CA CYS A 26 1.72 -1.82 11.99
C CYS A 26 3.01 -1.75 11.14
N PHE A 27 2.89 -1.58 9.82
CA PHE A 27 3.90 -1.81 8.79
C PHE A 27 5.37 -1.55 9.17
N TYR A 28 5.74 -0.35 9.66
CA TYR A 28 7.16 -0.09 9.98
C TYR A 28 7.67 -0.91 11.16
N ALA A 29 6.82 -1.18 12.16
CA ALA A 29 7.18 -2.07 13.26
C ALA A 29 7.30 -3.52 12.75
N ALA A 30 6.36 -3.97 11.92
CA ALA A 30 6.41 -5.30 11.31
C ALA A 30 7.67 -5.53 10.47
N VAL A 31 8.18 -4.51 9.77
CA VAL A 31 9.45 -4.60 9.03
C VAL A 31 10.63 -4.87 9.97
N PHE A 32 10.71 -4.17 11.10
CA PHE A 32 11.75 -4.43 12.10
C PHE A 32 11.57 -5.77 12.82
N GLU A 33 10.33 -6.18 13.09
CA GLU A 33 10.01 -7.46 13.70
C GLU A 33 10.37 -8.65 12.79
N ASN A 34 10.29 -8.47 11.47
CA ASN A 34 10.72 -9.49 10.51
C ASN A 34 12.25 -9.54 10.39
N GLU A 35 12.94 -8.39 10.46
CA GLU A 35 14.41 -8.32 10.52
C GLU A 35 14.96 -8.90 11.83
N ASN A 36 14.27 -8.68 12.95
CA ASN A 36 14.64 -9.17 14.27
C ASN A 36 13.41 -9.73 15.02
N PRO A 37 13.19 -11.06 14.98
CA PRO A 37 12.04 -11.71 15.61
C PRO A 37 11.91 -11.49 17.12
N ALA A 38 13.01 -11.20 17.84
CA ALA A 38 12.97 -10.89 19.27
C ALA A 38 12.18 -9.60 19.59
N LEU A 39 11.95 -8.73 18.58
CA LEU A 39 11.16 -7.51 18.75
C LEU A 39 9.65 -7.77 18.85
N LYS A 40 9.16 -8.94 18.41
CA LYS A 40 7.72 -9.27 18.45
C LYS A 40 7.17 -9.34 19.88
N SER A 41 8.02 -9.64 20.86
CA SER A 41 7.63 -9.77 22.28
C SER A 41 7.80 -8.48 23.09
N VAL A 42 8.31 -7.40 22.50
CA VAL A 42 8.60 -6.15 23.22
C VAL A 42 7.91 -4.94 22.58
N PRO A 43 7.51 -3.93 23.37
CA PRO A 43 6.86 -2.74 22.83
C PRO A 43 7.85 -1.86 22.06
N LEU A 44 7.56 -1.57 20.78
CA LEU A 44 8.47 -0.90 19.84
C LEU A 44 7.92 0.46 19.34
N VAL A 45 8.72 1.55 19.41
CA VAL A 45 8.32 2.92 19.01
C VAL A 45 9.43 3.75 18.34
N LYS A 46 9.13 4.98 17.87
CA LYS A 46 10.07 5.95 17.21
C LYS A 46 10.01 7.33 17.90
N GLN A 47 11.00 8.23 17.71
CA GLN A 47 11.14 9.58 18.34
C GLN A 47 9.86 10.45 18.40
N ILE A 48 9.11 10.50 17.29
CA ILE A 48 7.65 10.64 17.31
C ILE A 48 7.15 9.26 16.94
N ILE A 49 6.19 8.70 17.68
CA ILE A 49 5.68 7.35 17.44
C ILE A 49 4.92 7.34 16.12
N VAL A 50 5.61 7.22 14.99
CA VAL A 50 4.96 7.12 13.67
C VAL A 50 4.04 5.91 13.64
N THR A 51 4.51 4.80 14.20
CA THR A 51 3.72 3.61 14.51
C THR A 51 4.29 2.90 15.72
N CYS A 52 3.50 2.02 16.29
CA CYS A 52 3.87 1.06 17.32
C CYS A 52 3.24 -0.29 17.00
N ASN A 53 3.89 -1.38 17.44
CA ASN A 53 3.37 -2.73 17.29
C ASN A 53 2.14 -2.97 18.17
N TYR A 54 1.41 -4.06 17.93
CA TYR A 54 0.17 -4.32 18.64
C TYR A 54 0.36 -4.59 20.14
N VAL A 55 1.52 -5.15 20.54
CA VAL A 55 1.90 -5.28 21.97
C VAL A 55 1.97 -3.92 22.65
N ALA A 56 2.60 -2.93 22.02
CA ALA A 56 2.63 -1.56 22.54
C ALA A 56 1.24 -0.90 22.55
N ARG A 57 0.39 -1.15 21.55
CA ARG A 57 -0.98 -0.61 21.50
C ARG A 57 -1.86 -1.16 22.62
N GLN A 58 -1.72 -2.44 22.95
CA GLN A 58 -2.43 -3.07 24.08
C GLN A 58 -2.05 -2.40 25.41
N ARG A 59 -0.82 -1.90 25.55
CA ARG A 59 -0.37 -1.11 26.71
C ARG A 59 -0.74 0.38 26.65
N GLY A 60 -1.58 0.79 25.70
CA GLY A 60 -2.12 2.15 25.61
C GLY A 60 -1.31 3.12 24.76
N LEU A 61 -0.21 2.70 24.12
CA LEU A 61 0.55 3.58 23.20
C LEU A 61 -0.22 3.81 21.90
N ARG A 62 -0.19 5.05 21.41
CA ARG A 62 -0.92 5.46 20.20
C ARG A 62 0.02 6.01 19.12
N LYS A 63 -0.44 5.97 17.86
CA LYS A 63 0.26 6.62 16.74
C LYS A 63 0.32 8.13 16.97
N LEU A 64 1.39 8.74 16.46
CA LEU A 64 1.75 10.17 16.51
C LEU A 64 1.95 10.75 17.92
N GLN A 65 2.19 9.90 18.92
CA GLN A 65 2.51 10.31 20.29
C GLN A 65 4.00 10.70 20.43
N LEU A 66 4.33 11.57 21.39
CA LEU A 66 5.73 11.91 21.70
C LEU A 66 6.40 10.78 22.49
N VAL A 67 7.69 10.54 22.25
CA VAL A 67 8.45 9.53 23.02
C VAL A 67 8.48 9.82 24.51
N THR A 68 8.53 11.09 24.90
CA THR A 68 8.50 11.49 26.31
C THR A 68 7.20 11.09 26.99
N GLU A 69 6.08 11.13 26.28
CA GLU A 69 4.79 10.68 26.80
C GLU A 69 4.71 9.14 26.78
N ALA A 70 5.21 8.51 25.72
CA ALA A 70 5.21 7.06 25.62
C ALA A 70 6.04 6.38 26.71
N LYS A 71 7.23 6.92 27.04
CA LYS A 71 8.06 6.44 28.14
C LYS A 71 7.42 6.64 29.52
N LYS A 72 6.45 7.56 29.66
CA LYS A 72 5.68 7.69 30.90
C LYS A 72 4.63 6.58 31.04
N ILE A 73 4.07 6.11 29.91
CA ILE A 73 3.08 5.02 29.90
C ILE A 73 3.78 3.67 30.01
N VAL A 74 4.85 3.47 29.23
CA VAL A 74 5.63 2.22 29.15
C VAL A 74 7.12 2.56 29.28
N PRO A 75 7.69 2.56 30.50
CA PRO A 75 9.10 2.90 30.74
C PRO A 75 10.10 2.01 29.99
N GLU A 76 9.76 0.74 29.83
CA GLU A 76 10.55 -0.32 29.17
C GLU A 76 10.41 -0.34 27.64
N VAL A 77 9.79 0.68 27.04
CA VAL A 77 9.56 0.74 25.60
C VAL A 77 10.86 0.79 24.79
N VAL A 78 11.01 -0.13 23.84
CA VAL A 78 12.13 -0.19 22.90
C VAL A 78 11.90 0.83 21.79
N ILE A 79 12.92 1.62 21.47
CA ILE A 79 12.83 2.67 20.44
C ILE A 79 13.77 2.35 19.30
N VAL A 80 13.25 2.21 18.08
CA VAL A 80 14.05 2.01 16.87
C VAL A 80 13.87 3.18 15.91
N LEU A 81 15.00 3.68 15.39
CA LEU A 81 15.04 4.84 14.50
C LEU A 81 14.70 4.44 13.06
N GLY A 82 13.45 4.64 12.65
CA GLY A 82 12.98 4.41 11.27
C GLY A 82 13.07 5.63 10.35
N GLU A 83 14.14 6.43 10.39
CA GLU A 83 14.32 7.60 9.50
C GLU A 83 14.75 7.23 8.09
N GLU A 84 15.49 6.13 7.97
CA GLU A 84 15.91 5.56 6.69
C GLU A 84 14.74 4.74 6.12
N LEU A 85 14.14 5.24 5.04
CA LEU A 85 12.91 4.67 4.49
C LEU A 85 13.12 3.62 3.39
N GLY A 86 14.36 3.34 3.00
CA GLY A 86 14.70 2.40 1.93
C GLY A 86 14.10 1.04 2.17
N ARG A 87 14.39 0.44 3.34
CA ARG A 87 13.86 -0.88 3.73
C ARG A 87 12.33 -0.97 3.67
N PHE A 88 11.62 0.02 4.20
CA PHE A 88 10.16 0.03 4.19
C PHE A 88 9.61 0.16 2.76
N ARG A 89 10.29 0.94 1.92
CA ARG A 89 9.91 1.09 0.52
C ARG A 89 10.11 -0.21 -0.26
N ASP A 90 11.19 -0.94 0.03
CA ASP A 90 11.52 -2.18 -0.65
C ASP A 90 10.57 -3.31 -0.25
N VAL A 91 10.30 -3.48 1.04
CA VAL A 91 9.23 -4.41 1.51
C VAL A 91 7.87 -4.04 0.91
N SER A 92 7.51 -2.75 0.93
CA SER A 92 6.26 -2.27 0.34
C SER A 92 6.15 -2.61 -1.15
N LYS A 93 7.26 -2.52 -1.90
CA LYS A 93 7.31 -2.95 -3.29
C LYS A 93 7.12 -4.46 -3.41
N THR A 94 7.81 -5.27 -2.62
CA THR A 94 7.66 -6.74 -2.66
C THR A 94 6.21 -7.16 -2.44
N LEU A 95 5.58 -6.67 -1.38
CA LEU A 95 4.19 -6.97 -1.06
C LEU A 95 3.22 -6.46 -2.14
N TYR A 96 3.48 -5.28 -2.70
CA TYR A 96 2.69 -4.77 -3.82
C TYR A 96 2.81 -5.65 -5.07
N HIS A 97 4.01 -6.14 -5.43
CA HIS A 97 4.18 -7.02 -6.58
C HIS A 97 3.49 -8.37 -6.37
N PHE A 98 3.55 -8.91 -5.16
CA PHE A 98 2.77 -10.08 -4.76
C PHE A 98 1.28 -9.87 -5.04
N LEU A 99 0.66 -8.84 -4.44
CA LEU A 99 -0.79 -8.57 -4.62
C LEU A 99 -1.14 -8.26 -6.08
N LYS A 100 -0.28 -7.50 -6.78
CA LYS A 100 -0.47 -7.14 -8.20
C LYS A 100 -0.57 -8.40 -9.08
N SER A 101 0.19 -9.45 -8.79
CA SER A 101 0.22 -10.68 -9.60
C SER A 101 -1.15 -11.38 -9.71
N PHE A 102 -2.05 -11.12 -8.75
CA PHE A 102 -3.41 -11.69 -8.73
C PHE A 102 -4.46 -10.80 -9.41
N SER A 103 -4.11 -9.59 -9.87
CA SER A 103 -5.05 -8.73 -10.61
C SER A 103 -5.06 -9.09 -12.10
N TRP A 104 -6.08 -9.82 -12.53
CA TRP A 104 -6.27 -10.18 -13.94
C TRP A 104 -6.42 -8.96 -14.86
N CYS A 105 -6.94 -7.84 -14.35
CA CYS A 105 -7.09 -6.60 -15.13
C CYS A 105 -5.88 -5.66 -15.02
N GLY A 106 -4.83 -6.04 -14.28
CA GLY A 106 -3.64 -5.19 -14.07
C GLY A 106 -3.88 -3.91 -13.26
N ARG A 107 -5.04 -3.79 -12.59
CA ARG A 107 -5.42 -2.62 -11.79
C ARG A 107 -5.10 -2.85 -10.30
N ALA A 108 -3.97 -2.28 -9.88
CA ALA A 108 -3.53 -2.26 -8.49
C ALA A 108 -2.95 -0.89 -8.16
N GLU A 109 -3.50 -0.21 -7.16
CA GLU A 109 -3.12 1.16 -6.78
C GLU A 109 -2.57 1.20 -5.36
N ARG A 110 -1.36 1.75 -5.18
CA ARG A 110 -0.77 2.00 -3.86
C ARG A 110 -1.24 3.31 -3.27
N LEU A 111 -1.52 3.32 -1.97
CA LEU A 111 -1.74 4.53 -1.18
C LEU A 111 -0.73 4.55 -0.02
N GLY A 112 0.38 5.26 -0.18
CA GLY A 112 1.48 5.19 0.78
C GLY A 112 2.33 3.92 0.62
N PHE A 113 2.89 3.43 1.72
CA PHE A 113 3.72 2.20 1.71
C PHE A 113 2.98 0.97 2.21
N ASP A 114 1.92 1.17 2.97
CA ASP A 114 1.22 0.12 3.71
C ASP A 114 -0.16 -0.19 3.16
N GLU A 115 -0.64 0.53 2.14
CA GLU A 115 -1.96 0.29 1.58
C GLU A 115 -1.97 0.02 0.08
N VAL A 116 -2.81 -0.94 -0.33
CA VAL A 116 -3.01 -1.35 -1.73
C VAL A 116 -4.49 -1.53 -2.00
N PHE A 117 -4.99 -0.90 -3.07
CA PHE A 117 -6.29 -1.22 -3.66
C PHE A 117 -6.09 -2.17 -4.83
N LEU A 118 -6.88 -3.24 -4.85
CA LEU A 118 -6.91 -4.25 -5.89
C LEU A 118 -8.30 -4.28 -6.51
N ASP A 119 -8.39 -4.11 -7.82
CA ASP A 119 -9.62 -4.37 -8.56
C ASP A 119 -9.62 -5.85 -8.98
N VAL A 120 -10.56 -6.60 -8.42
CA VAL A 120 -10.72 -8.04 -8.63
C VAL A 120 -12.02 -8.37 -9.34
N SER A 121 -12.67 -7.37 -9.95
CA SER A 121 -13.96 -7.53 -10.62
C SER A 121 -13.92 -8.66 -11.66
N ASP A 122 -12.87 -8.72 -12.48
CA ASP A 122 -12.77 -9.70 -13.57
C ASP A 122 -12.67 -11.16 -13.08
N ILE A 123 -11.81 -11.43 -12.09
CA ILE A 123 -11.63 -12.77 -11.52
C ILE A 123 -12.86 -13.20 -10.71
N VAL A 124 -13.49 -12.26 -10.01
CA VAL A 124 -14.71 -12.52 -9.25
C VAL A 124 -15.90 -12.78 -10.17
N ASN A 125 -16.08 -11.99 -11.23
CA ASN A 125 -17.17 -12.17 -12.20
C ASN A 125 -17.01 -13.49 -12.96
N PHE A 126 -15.79 -13.87 -13.30
CA PHE A 126 -15.49 -15.18 -13.89
C PHE A 126 -15.93 -16.32 -12.96
N ASN A 127 -15.54 -16.27 -11.69
CA ASN A 127 -15.92 -17.29 -10.72
C ASN A 127 -17.41 -17.28 -10.39
N GLN A 128 -18.06 -16.12 -10.37
CA GLN A 128 -19.50 -16.01 -10.19
C GLN A 128 -20.27 -16.73 -11.29
N ALA A 129 -19.80 -16.65 -12.54
CA ALA A 129 -20.42 -17.35 -13.67
C ALA A 129 -20.26 -18.88 -13.62
N LEU A 130 -19.32 -19.39 -12.81
CA LEU A 130 -19.07 -20.82 -12.63
C LEU A 130 -19.83 -21.44 -11.45
N LEU A 131 -20.50 -20.64 -10.63
CA LEU A 131 -21.27 -21.14 -9.50
C LEU A 131 -22.43 -22.01 -9.95
N ASP A 132 -22.60 -23.18 -9.32
CA ASP A 132 -23.81 -23.98 -9.45
C ASP A 132 -24.87 -23.44 -8.47
N PRO A 133 -26.02 -22.93 -8.95
CA PRO A 133 -27.08 -22.47 -8.06
C PRO A 133 -27.63 -23.55 -7.12
N LYS A 134 -27.40 -24.85 -7.41
CA LYS A 134 -27.84 -25.97 -6.59
C LYS A 134 -26.86 -26.33 -5.46
N ASP A 135 -25.59 -26.01 -5.62
CA ASP A 135 -24.53 -26.31 -4.65
C ASP A 135 -23.54 -25.15 -4.54
N LEU A 136 -23.93 -24.16 -3.73
CA LEU A 136 -23.08 -23.02 -3.44
C LEU A 136 -22.06 -23.31 -2.32
N GLN A 137 -22.34 -24.30 -1.47
CA GLN A 137 -21.51 -24.62 -0.30
C GLN A 137 -20.17 -25.25 -0.69
N HIS A 138 -20.17 -26.11 -1.72
CA HIS A 138 -18.97 -26.79 -2.20
C HIS A 138 -18.44 -26.14 -3.48
N SER A 139 -18.34 -24.81 -3.50
CA SER A 139 -17.81 -24.09 -4.65
C SER A 139 -16.28 -24.17 -4.71
N PHE A 140 -15.72 -24.00 -5.91
CA PHE A 140 -14.28 -23.93 -6.12
C PHE A 140 -13.89 -22.64 -6.84
N PHE A 141 -13.10 -21.79 -6.17
CA PHE A 141 -12.61 -20.53 -6.71
C PHE A 141 -11.33 -20.77 -7.53
N ARG A 142 -11.39 -20.47 -8.83
CA ARG A 142 -10.27 -20.61 -9.76
C ARG A 142 -9.41 -19.34 -9.81
N LEU A 143 -8.10 -19.53 -9.74
CA LEU A 143 -7.08 -18.47 -9.83
C LEU A 143 -6.46 -18.35 -11.22
N ASN A 144 -6.64 -19.37 -12.07
CA ASN A 144 -6.22 -19.38 -13.47
C ASN A 144 -7.43 -19.62 -14.39
N ARG A 145 -7.42 -19.02 -15.58
CA ARG A 145 -8.46 -19.19 -16.61
C ARG A 145 -8.33 -20.54 -17.33
N ASP A 146 -7.08 -20.94 -17.59
CA ASP A 146 -6.78 -22.08 -18.46
C ASP A 146 -6.64 -23.38 -17.66
N ASP A 147 -6.26 -23.27 -16.37
CA ASP A 147 -6.07 -24.41 -15.48
C ASP A 147 -7.14 -24.41 -14.37
N SER A 148 -8.06 -25.37 -14.45
CA SER A 148 -9.15 -25.54 -13.49
C SER A 148 -8.71 -26.10 -12.13
N THR A 149 -7.49 -26.63 -12.02
CA THR A 149 -6.97 -27.21 -10.77
C THR A 149 -6.33 -26.16 -9.86
N VAL A 150 -5.95 -25.01 -10.43
CA VAL A 150 -5.31 -23.92 -9.69
C VAL A 150 -6.39 -23.03 -9.07
N GLY A 151 -6.65 -23.24 -7.79
CA GLY A 151 -7.70 -22.55 -7.05
C GLY A 151 -7.76 -22.99 -5.59
N PHE A 152 -8.91 -22.73 -4.96
CA PHE A 152 -9.20 -23.16 -3.59
C PHE A 152 -10.70 -23.40 -3.40
N ALA A 153 -11.08 -24.28 -2.47
CA ALA A 153 -12.47 -24.50 -2.11
C ALA A 153 -13.05 -23.30 -1.36
N CYS A 154 -14.31 -22.94 -1.61
CA CYS A 154 -15.01 -21.87 -0.90
C CYS A 154 -16.51 -22.16 -0.75
N ASP A 155 -17.09 -21.66 0.33
CA ASP A 155 -18.54 -21.67 0.54
C ASP A 155 -19.14 -20.35 0.07
N ALA A 156 -19.80 -20.36 -1.08
CA ALA A 156 -20.39 -19.17 -1.69
C ALA A 156 -21.72 -18.72 -1.04
N THR A 157 -22.15 -19.35 0.06
CA THR A 157 -23.35 -18.97 0.82
C THR A 157 -23.07 -17.92 1.90
N VAL A 158 -21.85 -17.88 2.45
CA VAL A 158 -21.45 -16.98 3.55
C VAL A 158 -20.09 -16.34 3.23
N GLN A 159 -19.94 -15.05 3.52
CA GLN A 159 -18.66 -14.36 3.36
C GLN A 159 -17.59 -14.89 4.33
N ALA A 160 -16.35 -14.95 3.84
CA ALA A 160 -15.18 -15.21 4.67
C ALA A 160 -14.86 -13.99 5.55
N GLY A 161 -14.56 -14.23 6.83
CA GLY A 161 -14.25 -13.20 7.82
C GLY A 161 -15.47 -12.37 8.27
N HIS A 162 -15.23 -11.15 8.76
CA HIS A 162 -16.31 -10.32 9.30
C HIS A 162 -17.13 -9.66 8.20
N SER A 163 -18.34 -9.23 8.56
CA SER A 163 -19.24 -8.46 7.70
C SER A 163 -19.74 -7.20 8.38
N PHE A 164 -20.15 -6.23 7.58
CA PHE A 164 -21.00 -5.14 8.02
C PHE A 164 -22.22 -5.04 7.11
N PRO A 165 -23.46 -5.09 7.65
CA PRO A 165 -23.80 -5.52 9.01
C PRO A 165 -23.37 -6.98 9.27
N ALA A 166 -23.38 -7.42 10.54
CA ALA A 166 -23.00 -8.78 10.92
C ALA A 166 -23.90 -9.86 10.28
N SER A 167 -25.18 -9.53 10.06
CA SER A 167 -26.17 -10.36 9.38
C SER A 167 -26.90 -9.54 8.30
N THR A 168 -27.21 -10.17 7.16
CA THR A 168 -28.09 -9.60 6.14
C THR A 168 -29.51 -10.10 6.38
N GLU A 169 -30.36 -9.28 7.00
CA GLU A 169 -31.74 -9.65 7.34
C GLU A 169 -32.77 -9.28 6.25
N ALA A 170 -32.32 -8.65 5.16
CA ALA A 170 -33.21 -8.11 4.13
C ALA A 170 -33.41 -9.07 2.96
N LEU A 171 -34.66 -9.17 2.47
CA LEU A 171 -34.97 -9.78 1.19
C LEU A 171 -34.28 -9.00 0.06
N LEU A 172 -33.30 -9.62 -0.59
CA LEU A 172 -32.56 -9.02 -1.70
C LEU A 172 -33.27 -9.27 -3.02
N ASP A 173 -33.27 -8.28 -3.91
CA ASP A 173 -33.67 -8.51 -5.30
C ASP A 173 -32.57 -9.25 -6.08
N LYS A 174 -32.81 -9.57 -7.35
CA LYS A 174 -31.85 -10.29 -8.19
C LYS A 174 -30.53 -9.52 -8.38
N SER A 175 -30.58 -8.19 -8.43
CA SER A 175 -29.39 -7.35 -8.63
C SER A 175 -28.52 -7.34 -7.36
N GLU A 176 -29.13 -7.11 -6.21
CA GLU A 176 -28.46 -7.12 -4.90
C GLU A 176 -27.97 -8.53 -4.53
N THR A 177 -28.67 -9.59 -4.94
CA THR A 177 -28.19 -10.98 -4.79
C THR A 177 -26.91 -11.23 -5.59
N SER A 178 -26.85 -10.72 -6.83
CA SER A 178 -25.61 -10.78 -7.63
C SER A 178 -24.47 -10.00 -6.99
N VAL A 179 -24.74 -8.84 -6.38
CA VAL A 179 -23.74 -8.09 -5.60
C VAL A 179 -23.27 -8.90 -4.40
N LEU A 180 -24.18 -9.53 -3.64
CA LEU A 180 -23.85 -10.36 -2.48
C LEU A 180 -22.91 -11.52 -2.86
N GLN A 181 -23.22 -12.24 -3.94
CA GLN A 181 -22.37 -13.35 -4.42
C GLN A 181 -20.96 -12.88 -4.79
N ARG A 182 -20.84 -11.75 -5.52
CA ARG A 182 -19.52 -11.20 -5.88
C ARG A 182 -18.71 -10.78 -4.67
N LEU A 183 -19.34 -10.15 -3.68
CA LEU A 183 -18.66 -9.72 -2.46
C LEU A 183 -18.28 -10.91 -1.58
N THR A 184 -19.09 -11.96 -1.56
CA THR A 184 -18.79 -13.24 -0.91
C THR A 184 -17.54 -13.88 -1.53
N LEU A 185 -17.53 -14.07 -2.86
CA LEU A 185 -16.35 -14.57 -3.57
C LEU A 185 -15.11 -13.66 -3.39
N GLY A 186 -15.30 -12.34 -3.43
CA GLY A 186 -14.24 -11.37 -3.17
C GLY A 186 -13.65 -11.48 -1.76
N SER A 187 -14.46 -11.85 -0.77
CA SER A 187 -14.00 -12.05 0.62
C SER A 187 -13.11 -13.29 0.76
N TYR A 188 -13.44 -14.40 0.09
CA TYR A 188 -12.56 -15.57 0.07
C TYR A 188 -11.25 -15.31 -0.67
N LEU A 189 -11.31 -14.58 -1.79
CA LEU A 189 -10.09 -14.14 -2.47
C LEU A 189 -9.23 -13.27 -1.53
N ALA A 190 -9.82 -12.34 -0.78
CA ALA A 190 -9.08 -11.53 0.18
C ALA A 190 -8.41 -12.37 1.27
N GLU A 191 -9.11 -13.38 1.80
CA GLU A 191 -8.60 -14.29 2.82
C GLU A 191 -7.44 -15.14 2.29
N HIS A 192 -7.62 -15.73 1.10
CA HIS A 192 -6.59 -16.51 0.43
C HIS A 192 -5.33 -15.66 0.20
N LEU A 193 -5.48 -14.45 -0.35
CA LEU A 193 -4.35 -13.56 -0.61
C LEU A 193 -3.64 -13.11 0.65
N ARG A 194 -4.37 -12.82 1.74
CA ARG A 194 -3.77 -12.46 3.03
C ARG A 194 -2.99 -13.61 3.64
N THR A 195 -3.58 -14.81 3.65
CA THR A 195 -2.96 -16.01 4.22
C THR A 195 -1.68 -16.34 3.47
N ARG A 196 -1.76 -16.39 2.14
CA ARG A 196 -0.60 -16.65 1.29
C ARG A 196 0.48 -15.57 1.40
N MET A 197 0.10 -14.30 1.50
CA MET A 197 1.05 -13.21 1.73
C MET A 197 1.75 -13.37 3.08
N GLU A 198 1.01 -13.72 4.14
CA GLU A 198 1.59 -13.96 5.46
C GLU A 198 2.56 -15.14 5.43
N ASP A 199 2.18 -16.25 4.79
CA ASP A 199 3.02 -17.45 4.68
C ASP A 199 4.30 -17.21 3.87
N GLU A 200 4.21 -16.50 2.74
CA GLU A 200 5.35 -16.27 1.85
C GLU A 200 6.29 -15.15 2.34
N THR A 201 5.75 -14.14 3.03
CA THR A 201 6.50 -12.90 3.33
C THR A 201 6.65 -12.59 4.80
N GLY A 202 5.87 -13.24 5.67
CA GLY A 202 5.81 -12.99 7.11
C GLY A 202 5.06 -11.71 7.50
N TYR A 203 4.44 -11.01 6.54
CA TYR A 203 3.70 -9.78 6.79
C TYR A 203 2.20 -10.02 6.84
N THR A 204 1.57 -9.44 7.85
CA THR A 204 0.11 -9.48 8.03
C THR A 204 -0.55 -8.24 7.46
N ALA A 205 -1.75 -8.39 6.90
CA ALA A 205 -2.59 -7.28 6.47
C ALA A 205 -3.99 -7.43 7.02
N THR A 206 -4.67 -6.30 7.17
CA THR A 206 -6.12 -6.22 7.28
C THR A 206 -6.71 -5.96 5.89
N ALA A 207 -7.90 -6.49 5.58
CA ALA A 207 -8.55 -6.29 4.28
C ALA A 207 -9.98 -5.76 4.38
N GLY A 208 -10.38 -4.90 3.45
CA GLY A 208 -11.76 -4.43 3.30
C GLY A 208 -12.30 -4.72 1.91
N ILE A 209 -13.50 -5.29 1.83
CA ILE A 209 -14.13 -5.74 0.58
C ILE A 209 -15.42 -4.95 0.35
N SER A 210 -15.52 -4.28 -0.80
CA SER A 210 -16.72 -3.52 -1.19
C SER A 210 -16.75 -3.22 -2.69
N THR A 211 -17.70 -2.43 -3.16
CA THR A 211 -17.90 -2.11 -4.60
C THR A 211 -17.13 -0.87 -5.07
N ASN A 212 -16.47 -0.15 -4.17
CA ASN A 212 -15.62 0.99 -4.52
C ASN A 212 -14.49 1.20 -3.50
N LYS A 213 -13.50 2.02 -3.87
CA LYS A 213 -12.30 2.26 -3.05
C LYS A 213 -12.62 2.89 -1.70
N LEU A 214 -13.50 3.90 -1.67
CA LEU A 214 -13.92 4.56 -0.43
C LEU A 214 -14.45 3.56 0.60
N LEU A 215 -15.44 2.75 0.20
CA LEU A 215 -16.10 1.83 1.10
C LEU A 215 -15.18 0.66 1.49
N ALA A 216 -14.40 0.13 0.55
CA ALA A 216 -13.40 -0.91 0.84
C ALA A 216 -12.39 -0.44 1.90
N LYS A 217 -11.87 0.81 1.76
CA LYS A 217 -10.94 1.39 2.73
C LYS A 217 -11.55 1.57 4.11
N LEU A 218 -12.79 2.07 4.16
CA LEU A 218 -13.47 2.32 5.44
C LEU A 218 -13.83 1.02 6.15
N VAL A 219 -14.39 0.04 5.43
CA VAL A 219 -14.85 -1.22 6.03
C VAL A 219 -13.68 -2.08 6.51
N GLY A 220 -12.56 -2.08 5.79
CA GLY A 220 -11.34 -2.76 6.21
C GLY A 220 -10.79 -2.24 7.53
N SER A 221 -11.14 -1.03 7.96
CA SER A 221 -10.64 -0.50 9.23
C SER A 221 -11.33 -1.04 10.48
N LEU A 222 -12.43 -1.79 10.34
CA LEU A 222 -13.25 -2.22 11.48
C LEU A 222 -12.60 -3.30 12.34
N ASN A 223 -11.93 -4.28 11.72
CA ASN A 223 -11.41 -5.45 12.40
C ASN A 223 -9.89 -5.56 12.19
N LYS A 224 -9.14 -4.76 12.95
CA LYS A 224 -7.66 -4.78 13.00
C LYS A 224 -7.17 -5.37 14.31
N PRO A 225 -6.03 -6.08 14.35
CA PRO A 225 -5.18 -6.53 13.24
C PRO A 225 -5.69 -7.80 12.55
N ARG A 226 -5.05 -8.21 11.45
CA ARG A 226 -5.19 -9.54 10.84
C ARG A 226 -6.65 -9.93 10.58
N GLY A 227 -7.54 -8.97 10.42
CA GLY A 227 -8.96 -9.22 10.16
C GLY A 227 -9.37 -8.71 8.79
N GLN A 228 -10.46 -9.24 8.26
CA GLN A 228 -11.06 -8.68 7.05
C GLN A 228 -12.52 -8.35 7.30
N THR A 229 -13.06 -7.42 6.53
CA THR A 229 -14.47 -7.07 6.65
C THR A 229 -15.09 -6.76 5.29
N THR A 230 -16.24 -7.37 5.03
CA THR A 230 -17.02 -7.18 3.80
C THR A 230 -18.23 -6.30 4.09
N LEU A 231 -18.42 -5.22 3.32
CA LEU A 231 -19.64 -4.43 3.40
C LEU A 231 -20.72 -5.15 2.58
N LEU A 232 -21.85 -5.53 3.17
CA LEU A 232 -22.88 -6.33 2.52
C LEU A 232 -24.07 -5.47 2.03
N PRO A 233 -24.72 -5.86 0.91
CA PRO A 233 -26.00 -5.28 0.49
C PRO A 233 -27.11 -5.51 1.54
N PRO A 234 -28.26 -4.80 1.49
CA PRO A 234 -28.75 -3.98 0.39
C PRO A 234 -28.10 -2.59 0.27
N TYR A 235 -27.71 -2.22 -0.94
CA TYR A 235 -27.16 -0.90 -1.29
C TYR A 235 -28.20 0.06 -1.84
N ILE A 236 -29.19 -0.49 -2.54
CA ILE A 236 -30.39 0.22 -2.99
C ILE A 236 -31.57 -0.18 -2.11
N MET A 237 -32.40 0.79 -1.74
CA MET A 237 -33.66 0.51 -1.05
C MET A 237 -34.78 0.27 -2.05
N PRO A 238 -35.59 -0.80 -1.90
CA PRO A 238 -36.79 -0.97 -2.69
C PRO A 238 -37.78 0.19 -2.42
N PRO A 239 -38.48 0.70 -3.45
CA PRO A 239 -39.42 1.82 -3.30
C PRO A 239 -40.57 1.59 -2.31
N ARG A 240 -40.81 0.34 -1.89
CA ARG A 240 -41.94 -0.06 -1.04
C ARG A 240 -41.74 0.24 0.45
N PHE A 241 -40.52 0.58 0.88
CA PHE A 241 -40.19 0.90 2.27
C PHE A 241 -39.88 2.40 2.40
N GLN A 242 -40.92 3.23 2.26
CA GLN A 242 -40.79 4.69 2.44
C GLN A 242 -40.67 5.11 3.91
N GLU A 243 -40.79 4.19 4.87
CA GLU A 243 -40.61 4.43 6.30
C GLU A 243 -39.62 3.39 6.90
N ASN A 244 -38.33 3.77 7.07
CA ASN A 244 -37.18 3.05 7.68
C ASN A 244 -36.56 1.82 6.96
N PRO A 245 -35.24 1.50 7.10
CA PRO A 245 -34.05 2.28 7.48
C PRO A 245 -33.14 2.61 6.26
N PRO A 246 -32.07 3.42 6.41
CA PRO A 246 -31.11 3.69 5.33
C PRO A 246 -30.43 2.41 4.79
N SER A 247 -30.03 2.42 3.50
CA SER A 247 -29.24 1.32 2.92
C SER A 247 -27.99 1.03 3.74
N ASN A 248 -27.44 -0.18 3.64
CA ASN A 248 -26.28 -0.58 4.44
C ASN A 248 -25.08 0.34 4.25
N VAL A 249 -24.94 0.93 3.05
CA VAL A 249 -23.93 1.96 2.77
C VAL A 249 -24.17 3.23 3.57
N ILE A 250 -25.40 3.73 3.58
CA ILE A 250 -25.74 4.95 4.31
C ILE A 250 -25.61 4.71 5.82
N ARG A 251 -26.18 3.61 6.35
CA ARG A 251 -26.01 3.19 7.74
C ARG A 251 -24.55 3.09 8.14
N PHE A 252 -23.71 2.59 7.24
CA PHE A 252 -22.27 2.45 7.46
C PHE A 252 -21.55 3.80 7.49
N ILE A 253 -21.81 4.69 6.54
CA ILE A 253 -21.04 5.93 6.39
C ILE A 253 -21.49 7.04 7.36
N ASP A 254 -22.77 7.06 7.72
CA ASP A 254 -23.39 8.10 8.53
C ASP A 254 -22.81 8.22 9.95
N ARG A 255 -22.23 7.13 10.47
CA ARG A 255 -21.57 7.10 11.78
C ARG A 255 -20.15 7.67 11.79
N TYR A 256 -19.56 7.94 10.63
CA TYR A 256 -18.21 8.48 10.55
C TYR A 256 -18.22 9.98 10.76
N GLU A 257 -17.20 10.50 11.43
CA GLU A 257 -16.89 11.92 11.35
C GLU A 257 -16.49 12.28 9.93
N ILE A 258 -16.87 13.49 9.50
CA ILE A 258 -16.54 13.97 8.15
C ILE A 258 -15.03 14.00 7.89
N SER A 259 -14.21 14.20 8.92
CA SER A 259 -12.75 14.25 8.84
C SER A 259 -12.11 12.88 8.56
N LYS A 260 -12.86 11.81 8.81
CA LYS A 260 -12.42 10.42 8.61
C LYS A 260 -12.74 9.89 7.23
N ILE A 261 -13.55 10.60 6.44
CA ILE A 261 -13.89 10.23 5.07
C ILE A 261 -12.68 10.47 4.16
N PRO A 262 -12.10 9.43 3.55
CA PRO A 262 -11.04 9.58 2.55
C PRO A 262 -11.46 10.55 1.43
N GLY A 263 -10.67 11.59 1.21
CA GLY A 263 -10.97 12.68 0.27
C GLY A 263 -11.47 13.96 0.93
N VAL A 264 -11.90 13.93 2.20
CA VAL A 264 -12.24 15.11 3.00
C VAL A 264 -11.08 15.44 3.94
N GLY A 265 -10.16 16.28 3.48
CA GLY A 265 -9.01 16.71 4.28
C GLY A 265 -9.36 17.70 5.38
N HIS A 266 -8.42 17.95 6.30
CA HIS A 266 -8.59 18.84 7.47
C HIS A 266 -9.20 20.21 7.15
N LYS A 267 -8.74 20.87 6.08
CA LYS A 267 -9.29 22.18 5.67
C LYS A 267 -10.74 22.09 5.20
N SER A 268 -11.06 21.06 4.42
CA SER A 268 -12.41 20.83 3.91
C SER A 268 -13.35 20.48 5.06
N SER A 269 -12.94 19.59 5.97
CA SER A 269 -13.72 19.26 7.16
C SER A 269 -13.94 20.49 8.04
N GLN A 270 -12.92 21.32 8.26
CA GLN A 270 -13.07 22.53 9.07
C GLN A 270 -14.08 23.50 8.45
N ARG A 271 -14.03 23.72 7.13
CA ARG A 271 -15.00 24.58 6.42
C ARG A 271 -16.43 24.04 6.51
N ILE A 272 -16.61 22.72 6.35
CA ILE A 272 -17.94 22.09 6.49
C ILE A 272 -18.45 22.20 7.93
N ARG A 273 -17.61 21.90 8.92
CA ARG A 273 -17.94 22.07 10.36
C ARG A 273 -18.38 23.50 10.64
N SER A 274 -17.55 24.49 10.26
CA SER A 274 -17.89 25.89 10.46
C SER A 274 -19.21 26.27 9.80
N TYR A 275 -19.50 25.78 8.59
CA TYR A 275 -20.77 26.05 7.92
C TYR A 275 -21.97 25.47 8.69
N VAL A 276 -21.92 24.19 9.05
CA VAL A 276 -23.02 23.50 9.75
C VAL A 276 -23.25 24.09 11.14
N THR A 277 -22.19 24.34 11.91
CA THR A 277 -22.29 24.88 13.27
C THR A 277 -22.68 26.37 13.30
N SER A 278 -22.27 27.17 12.29
CA SER A 278 -22.59 28.61 12.26
C SER A 278 -24.08 28.93 12.12
N LEU A 279 -24.88 27.98 11.65
CA LEU A 279 -26.31 28.18 11.37
C LEU A 279 -27.22 27.64 12.48
N TYR A 280 -26.69 26.87 13.44
CA TYR A 280 -27.43 26.37 14.62
C TYR A 280 -26.53 26.35 15.87
N PRO A 281 -26.53 27.43 16.68
CA PRO A 281 -25.77 27.52 17.93
C PRO A 281 -26.30 26.61 19.06
N SER A 282 -27.46 25.98 18.87
CA SER A 282 -28.22 25.25 19.91
C SER A 282 -27.56 23.96 20.43
N PHE A 283 -26.39 23.57 19.92
CA PHE A 283 -25.56 22.54 20.54
C PHE A 283 -24.77 23.05 21.76
N GLY A 284 -24.75 24.38 22.00
CA GLY A 284 -23.98 25.00 23.08
C GLY A 284 -24.82 25.88 23.99
N SER A 285 -25.36 25.31 25.07
CA SER A 285 -25.59 26.06 26.30
C SER A 285 -25.42 25.14 27.49
N ASP A 286 -24.15 24.86 27.79
CA ASP A 286 -23.58 24.68 29.15
C ASP A 286 -22.30 23.87 29.02
N LEU A 287 -21.13 24.54 28.95
CA LEU A 287 -19.84 24.14 29.54
C LEU A 287 -18.69 25.06 29.05
N PRO A 288 -17.63 25.22 29.85
CA PRO A 288 -16.67 26.33 29.74
C PRO A 288 -15.56 26.11 28.70
N ASP A 289 -15.04 27.23 28.22
CA ASP A 289 -13.89 27.41 27.33
C ASP A 289 -12.70 26.47 27.66
N LYS A 290 -12.65 25.31 27.00
CA LYS A 290 -11.48 24.58 26.50
C LYS A 290 -11.92 23.20 25.97
N ALA A 291 -11.89 23.04 24.65
CA ALA A 291 -12.00 21.77 23.91
C ALA A 291 -13.37 21.03 23.97
N SER A 292 -14.28 21.41 23.08
CA SER A 292 -15.15 20.43 22.40
C SER A 292 -15.10 20.71 20.89
N ASP A 293 -14.18 20.03 20.21
CA ASP A 293 -14.20 19.84 18.76
C ASP A 293 -15.38 18.89 18.49
N GLU A 294 -16.63 19.39 18.59
CA GLU A 294 -17.81 18.55 18.42
C GLU A 294 -17.75 17.87 17.06
N ALA A 295 -17.78 16.54 17.12
CA ALA A 295 -17.48 15.68 16.00
C ALA A 295 -18.67 15.66 15.03
N VAL A 296 -18.71 16.59 14.08
CA VAL A 296 -19.74 16.60 13.01
C VAL A 296 -19.65 15.31 12.21
N LEU A 297 -20.74 14.54 12.22
CA LEU A 297 -20.87 13.26 11.52
C LEU A 297 -21.38 13.45 10.10
N VAL A 298 -21.21 12.43 9.26
CA VAL A 298 -21.70 12.45 7.89
C VAL A 298 -23.22 12.61 7.82
N ARG A 299 -23.98 11.96 8.72
CA ARG A 299 -25.44 12.14 8.79
C ARG A 299 -25.85 13.58 9.05
N ASP A 300 -25.11 14.28 9.91
CA ASP A 300 -25.42 15.65 10.30
C ASP A 300 -25.26 16.59 9.11
N VAL A 301 -24.23 16.37 8.28
CA VAL A 301 -24.03 17.13 7.04
C VAL A 301 -25.09 16.78 6.00
N ARG A 302 -25.35 15.49 5.77
CA ARG A 302 -26.27 15.05 4.71
C ARG A 302 -27.70 15.49 4.94
N ASN A 303 -28.17 15.37 6.18
CA ASN A 303 -29.53 15.73 6.57
C ASN A 303 -29.64 17.22 6.92
N PHE A 304 -28.56 18.00 6.78
CA PHE A 304 -28.59 19.43 7.03
C PHE A 304 -29.53 20.13 6.03
N PRO A 305 -30.48 20.96 6.49
CA PRO A 305 -31.47 21.58 5.61
C PRO A 305 -30.84 22.37 4.45
N GLY A 306 -31.22 22.01 3.22
CA GLY A 306 -30.69 22.65 2.00
C GLY A 306 -29.25 22.26 1.65
N MET A 307 -28.64 21.30 2.36
CA MET A 307 -27.33 20.77 1.98
C MET A 307 -27.43 20.01 0.66
N GLY A 308 -26.41 20.20 -0.18
CA GLY A 308 -26.31 19.55 -1.46
C GLY A 308 -25.01 19.89 -2.16
N PRO A 309 -24.82 19.41 -3.41
CA PRO A 309 -23.59 19.61 -4.16
C PRO A 309 -23.30 21.11 -4.40
N GLU A 310 -24.33 21.93 -4.66
CA GLU A 310 -24.18 23.37 -4.89
C GLU A 310 -23.70 24.12 -3.64
N VAL A 311 -24.25 23.78 -2.47
CA VAL A 311 -23.85 24.38 -1.19
C VAL A 311 -22.41 23.97 -0.87
N LEU A 312 -22.06 22.70 -1.04
CA LEU A 312 -20.70 22.22 -0.83
C LEU A 312 -19.71 22.86 -1.82
N GLU A 313 -20.09 23.12 -3.06
CA GLU A 313 -19.25 23.85 -4.03
C GLU A 313 -18.99 25.28 -3.54
N ARG A 314 -20.00 25.97 -3.00
CA ARG A 314 -19.84 27.31 -2.43
C ARG A 314 -18.97 27.32 -1.18
N VAL A 315 -19.12 26.34 -0.30
CA VAL A 315 -18.36 26.23 0.98
C VAL A 315 -16.91 25.84 0.74
N LEU A 316 -16.67 24.91 -0.17
CA LEU A 316 -15.34 24.32 -0.41
C LEU A 316 -14.59 24.96 -1.57
N GLY A 317 -15.30 25.62 -2.47
CA GLY A 317 -14.75 26.30 -3.64
C GLY A 317 -13.80 27.45 -3.30
N GLY A 318 -13.23 28.03 -4.35
CA GLY A 318 -12.31 29.16 -4.28
C GLY A 318 -10.96 28.88 -4.96
N PRO A 319 -10.00 29.82 -4.86
CA PRO A 319 -8.71 29.72 -5.52
C PRO A 319 -7.96 28.43 -5.13
N GLY A 320 -7.68 27.58 -6.12
CA GLY A 320 -6.98 26.30 -5.93
C GLY A 320 -7.85 25.11 -5.55
N ALA A 321 -9.18 25.27 -5.45
CA ALA A 321 -10.10 24.13 -5.31
C ALA A 321 -10.27 23.41 -6.66
N GLU A 322 -10.44 22.09 -6.60
CA GLU A 322 -10.81 21.26 -7.75
C GLU A 322 -12.22 21.66 -8.24
N ARG A 323 -12.41 21.79 -9.56
CA ARG A 323 -13.75 22.09 -10.11
C ARG A 323 -14.69 20.92 -9.81
N GLY A 324 -15.90 21.21 -9.32
CA GLY A 324 -16.88 20.16 -8.99
C GLY A 324 -16.59 19.46 -7.67
N ILE A 325 -15.80 20.08 -6.78
CA ILE A 325 -15.51 19.57 -5.45
C ILE A 325 -16.79 19.33 -4.64
N GLY A 326 -17.83 20.16 -4.81
CA GLY A 326 -19.10 20.02 -4.12
C GLY A 326 -19.82 18.72 -4.48
N GLY A 327 -19.92 18.42 -5.78
CA GLY A 327 -20.47 17.15 -6.27
C GLY A 327 -19.65 15.93 -5.84
N LYS A 328 -18.32 16.06 -5.86
CA LYS A 328 -17.41 15.00 -5.39
C LYS A 328 -17.60 14.69 -3.91
N ILE A 329 -17.56 15.70 -3.04
CA ILE A 329 -17.76 15.50 -1.60
C ILE A 329 -19.17 14.99 -1.31
N TRP A 330 -20.20 15.50 -2.00
CA TRP A 330 -21.56 14.97 -1.90
C TRP A 330 -21.62 13.47 -2.22
N GLY A 331 -20.95 13.04 -3.29
CA GLY A 331 -20.73 11.64 -3.65
C GLY A 331 -20.12 10.83 -2.51
N LEU A 332 -18.99 11.28 -1.98
CA LEU A 332 -18.28 10.60 -0.90
C LEU A 332 -19.14 10.45 0.35
N LEU A 333 -19.91 11.48 0.74
CA LEU A 333 -20.81 11.42 1.90
C LEU A 333 -21.94 10.39 1.71
N HIS A 334 -22.30 10.05 0.47
CA HIS A 334 -23.27 9.00 0.14
C HIS A 334 -22.63 7.63 -0.12
N GLY A 335 -21.33 7.47 0.19
CA GLY A 335 -20.58 6.25 -0.09
C GLY A 335 -20.42 5.96 -1.60
N VAL A 336 -20.48 6.99 -2.43
CA VAL A 336 -20.32 6.90 -3.89
C VAL A 336 -18.95 7.40 -4.29
N ASP A 337 -18.12 6.47 -4.77
CA ASP A 337 -16.80 6.77 -5.33
C ASP A 337 -16.64 6.10 -6.70
N ASN A 338 -16.78 6.89 -7.76
CA ASN A 338 -16.62 6.43 -9.14
C ASN A 338 -15.16 6.41 -9.60
N SER A 339 -14.20 6.75 -8.73
CA SER A 339 -12.79 6.67 -9.09
C SER A 339 -12.38 5.21 -9.31
N ILE A 340 -11.63 4.97 -10.38
CA ILE A 340 -11.10 3.64 -10.71
C ILE A 340 -9.83 3.36 -9.92
N VAL A 341 -9.57 2.08 -9.65
CA VAL A 341 -8.22 1.63 -9.25
C VAL A 341 -7.31 1.84 -10.45
N LYS A 342 -6.23 2.60 -10.26
CA LYS A 342 -5.30 2.90 -11.36
C LYS A 342 -4.55 1.66 -11.80
N ASN A 343 -4.14 1.64 -13.07
CA ASN A 343 -3.22 0.63 -13.59
C ASN A 343 -1.92 0.63 -12.78
N ALA A 344 -1.41 -0.58 -12.56
CA ALA A 344 -0.15 -0.77 -11.89
C ALA A 344 0.97 -0.04 -12.65
N ARG A 345 1.77 0.75 -11.92
CA ARG A 345 2.92 1.47 -12.49
C ARG A 345 4.21 0.87 -11.97
N GLN A 346 5.10 0.51 -12.89
CA GLN A 346 6.46 0.11 -12.55
C GLN A 346 7.30 1.34 -12.14
N ILE A 347 7.11 2.46 -12.84
CA ILE A 347 7.88 3.69 -12.64
C ILE A 347 7.16 4.63 -11.66
N PRO A 348 7.83 5.11 -10.59
CA PRO A 348 7.26 6.09 -9.67
C PRO A 348 7.09 7.46 -10.33
N HIS A 349 6.03 8.20 -9.94
CA HIS A 349 5.83 9.57 -10.43
C HIS A 349 6.92 10.55 -9.99
N GLN A 350 7.43 10.35 -8.78
CA GLN A 350 8.47 11.17 -8.16
C GLN A 350 9.29 10.33 -7.20
N ILE A 351 10.56 10.70 -7.03
CA ILE A 351 11.44 10.18 -5.97
C ILE A 351 11.92 11.39 -5.18
N SER A 352 11.67 11.39 -3.87
CA SER A 352 12.00 12.51 -2.99
C SER A 352 12.69 12.06 -1.71
N MET A 353 13.76 12.77 -1.34
CA MET A 353 14.47 12.63 -0.08
C MET A 353 14.27 13.89 0.76
N GLU A 354 13.58 13.73 1.88
CA GLU A 354 13.27 14.80 2.82
C GLU A 354 13.99 14.54 4.15
N ASN A 355 14.42 15.61 4.81
CA ASN A 355 14.85 15.55 6.18
C ASN A 355 14.43 16.81 6.97
N THR A 356 14.19 16.64 8.26
CA THR A 356 13.79 17.70 9.18
C THR A 356 14.95 17.99 10.13
N TYR A 357 15.21 19.27 10.36
CA TYR A 357 16.36 19.75 11.13
C TYR A 357 15.87 20.66 12.27
N LEU A 358 16.65 20.72 13.35
CA LEU A 358 16.39 21.68 14.42
C LEU A 358 16.50 23.11 13.89
N CYS A 359 17.63 23.41 13.26
CA CYS A 359 17.95 24.68 12.64
C CYS A 359 19.12 24.47 11.65
N LEU A 360 19.02 25.01 10.44
CA LEU A 360 20.16 25.20 9.54
C LEU A 360 20.31 26.69 9.27
N LYS A 361 21.51 27.23 9.56
CA LYS A 361 21.80 28.66 9.46
C LYS A 361 23.00 28.98 8.58
N THR A 362 23.89 28.02 8.33
CA THR A 362 25.11 28.29 7.57
C THR A 362 25.07 27.60 6.20
N MET A 363 25.73 28.19 5.21
CA MET A 363 25.85 27.58 3.89
C MET A 363 26.61 26.24 3.97
N SER A 364 27.59 26.12 4.87
CA SER A 364 28.35 24.89 5.08
C SER A 364 27.47 23.75 5.61
N GLU A 365 26.62 24.03 6.60
CA GLU A 365 25.62 23.06 7.09
C GLU A 365 24.67 22.62 5.97
N VAL A 366 24.13 23.57 5.21
CA VAL A 366 23.23 23.27 4.11
C VAL A 366 23.92 22.43 3.04
N HIS A 367 25.15 22.79 2.67
CA HIS A 367 25.95 22.04 1.71
C HIS A 367 26.10 20.57 2.15
N HIS A 368 26.54 20.34 3.39
CA HIS A 368 26.69 19.00 3.95
C HIS A 368 25.38 18.19 3.91
N GLN A 369 24.26 18.82 4.28
CA GLN A 369 22.96 18.15 4.25
C GLN A 369 22.46 17.88 2.83
N LEU A 370 22.69 18.80 1.89
CA LEU A 370 22.35 18.60 0.48
C LEU A 370 23.16 17.44 -0.13
N SER A 371 24.45 17.32 0.19
CA SER A 371 25.27 16.18 -0.25
C SER A 371 24.72 14.85 0.25
N LYS A 372 24.30 14.78 1.52
CA LYS A 372 23.65 13.57 2.08
C LYS A 372 22.33 13.23 1.38
N LEU A 373 21.48 14.23 1.13
CA LEU A 373 20.20 14.03 0.43
C LEU A 373 20.41 13.62 -1.03
N ALA A 374 21.37 14.25 -1.72
CA ALA A 374 21.73 13.95 -3.10
C ALA A 374 22.28 12.51 -3.23
N MET A 375 23.19 12.10 -2.34
CA MET A 375 23.69 10.73 -2.29
C MET A 375 22.56 9.70 -2.15
N ARG A 376 21.64 9.92 -1.21
CA ARG A 376 20.46 9.05 -1.01
C ARG A 376 19.55 9.04 -2.23
N LEU A 377 19.36 10.20 -2.87
CA LEU A 377 18.53 10.32 -4.05
C LEU A 377 19.10 9.54 -5.24
N ILE A 378 20.39 9.71 -5.55
CA ILE A 378 21.04 9.04 -6.68
C ILE A 378 21.07 7.53 -6.48
N LYS A 379 21.47 7.06 -5.29
CA LYS A 379 21.39 5.63 -4.93
C LYS A 379 19.98 5.09 -5.12
N ARG A 380 18.95 5.87 -4.76
CA ARG A 380 17.57 5.44 -4.94
C ARG A 380 17.13 5.44 -6.41
N MET A 381 17.56 6.41 -7.21
CA MET A 381 17.34 6.40 -8.65
C MET A 381 17.96 5.15 -9.28
N HIS A 382 19.15 4.74 -8.86
CA HIS A 382 19.77 3.51 -9.36
C HIS A 382 18.97 2.25 -8.98
N ILE A 383 18.38 2.21 -7.78
CA ILE A 383 17.53 1.06 -7.36
C ILE A 383 16.18 1.05 -8.10
N ASP A 384 15.57 2.21 -8.29
CA ASP A 384 14.19 2.31 -8.78
C ASP A 384 14.08 2.43 -10.31
N LEU A 385 15.14 2.87 -10.98
CA LEU A 385 15.11 3.26 -12.39
C LEU A 385 16.20 2.60 -13.23
N LEU A 386 16.98 1.66 -12.67
CA LEU A 386 17.86 0.79 -13.44
C LEU A 386 17.35 -0.64 -13.43
N GLU A 387 17.63 -1.35 -14.51
CA GLU A 387 17.38 -2.77 -14.71
C GLU A 387 18.66 -3.42 -15.25
N ASP A 388 18.85 -4.71 -14.95
CA ASP A 388 19.98 -5.49 -15.47
C ASP A 388 19.68 -5.92 -16.91
N CYS A 389 20.63 -5.75 -17.84
CA CYS A 389 20.51 -6.26 -19.20
C CYS A 389 20.75 -7.78 -19.19
N GLU A 390 19.71 -8.59 -19.40
CA GLU A 390 19.88 -10.03 -19.63
C GLU A 390 20.58 -10.27 -20.98
N GLY A 391 21.81 -10.82 -20.95
CA GLY A 391 22.51 -11.24 -22.18
C GLY A 391 24.04 -11.10 -22.21
N SER A 392 24.70 -10.49 -21.21
CA SER A 392 26.16 -10.42 -21.16
C SER A 392 26.76 -11.52 -20.26
N TYR A 393 27.52 -12.44 -20.86
CA TYR A 393 28.30 -13.48 -20.16
C TYR A 393 29.46 -12.92 -19.32
N THR A 394 29.71 -11.61 -19.37
CA THR A 394 30.78 -10.91 -18.65
C THR A 394 30.25 -9.59 -18.06
N GLY A 395 29.67 -9.65 -16.86
CA GLY A 395 29.25 -8.49 -16.07
C GLY A 395 27.86 -7.93 -16.40
N SER A 396 27.03 -7.69 -15.38
CA SER A 396 25.71 -7.06 -15.54
C SER A 396 25.91 -5.60 -16.02
N SER A 397 25.53 -5.34 -17.27
CA SER A 397 25.39 -3.97 -17.77
C SER A 397 24.02 -3.46 -17.34
N LYS A 398 23.96 -2.34 -16.61
CA LYS A 398 22.69 -1.75 -16.14
C LYS A 398 22.18 -0.72 -17.13
N LYS A 399 20.86 -0.67 -17.33
CA LYS A 399 20.19 0.28 -18.21
C LYS A 399 19.10 1.05 -17.48
N TRP A 400 18.94 2.33 -17.82
CA TRP A 400 17.85 3.16 -17.32
C TRP A 400 16.51 2.76 -17.94
N ILE A 401 15.53 2.42 -17.11
CA ILE A 401 14.13 2.22 -17.54
C ILE A 401 13.38 3.56 -17.68
N ALA A 402 13.77 4.56 -16.89
CA ALA A 402 13.22 5.90 -16.97
C ALA A 402 14.20 6.95 -16.44
N GLN A 403 14.12 8.15 -17.01
CA GLN A 403 14.96 9.29 -16.63
C GLN A 403 14.10 10.47 -16.17
N PRO A 404 14.27 11.00 -14.94
CA PRO A 404 13.62 12.23 -14.54
C PRO A 404 14.04 13.41 -15.40
N LYS A 405 13.11 14.32 -15.67
CA LYS A 405 13.38 15.56 -16.42
C LYS A 405 13.48 16.80 -15.55
N THR A 406 13.10 16.71 -14.27
CA THR A 406 13.07 17.87 -13.38
C THR A 406 13.63 17.53 -12.02
N VAL A 407 14.51 18.38 -11.51
CA VAL A 407 14.97 18.39 -10.12
C VAL A 407 14.28 19.54 -9.39
N ARG A 408 13.77 19.29 -8.19
CA ARG A 408 13.08 20.26 -7.34
C ARG A 408 13.71 20.29 -5.95
N LEU A 409 14.05 21.49 -5.50
CA LEU A 409 14.47 21.76 -4.14
C LEU A 409 13.34 22.49 -3.40
N SER A 410 12.94 21.97 -2.24
CA SER A 410 11.95 22.59 -1.38
C SER A 410 12.51 22.77 0.03
N SER A 411 12.12 23.83 0.71
CA SER A 411 12.52 24.06 2.10
C SER A 411 11.42 24.73 2.91
N ARG A 412 11.52 24.64 4.23
CA ARG A 412 10.64 25.32 5.18
C ARG A 412 11.47 26.03 6.24
N ALA A 413 11.22 27.32 6.41
CA ALA A 413 11.76 28.09 7.52
C ALA A 413 10.89 27.90 8.78
N ARG A 414 11.50 27.99 9.95
CA ARG A 414 10.77 28.04 11.22
C ARG A 414 10.18 29.46 11.38
N PRO A 415 8.91 29.59 11.80
CA PRO A 415 8.34 30.91 12.11
C PRO A 415 9.13 31.58 13.24
N THR A 416 9.44 32.87 13.11
CA THR A 416 10.03 33.67 14.18
C THR A 416 8.96 33.93 15.25
N LYS A 417 9.34 33.87 16.54
CA LYS A 417 8.41 33.98 17.68
C LYS A 417 7.83 35.39 17.92
N ASN A 418 8.05 36.36 17.02
CA ASN A 418 7.86 37.79 17.31
C ASN A 418 6.54 38.42 16.80
N SER A 419 5.47 37.65 16.58
CA SER A 419 4.12 38.23 16.41
C SER A 419 3.20 37.79 17.54
N VAL A 420 2.86 38.74 18.41
CA VAL A 420 1.99 38.65 19.60
C VAL A 420 0.52 38.38 19.24
N THR A 421 0.20 38.05 18.00
CA THR A 421 -1.14 37.63 17.59
C THR A 421 -1.18 36.12 17.41
N THR A 422 -2.20 35.49 17.98
CA THR A 422 -2.56 34.07 17.89
C THR A 422 -2.93 33.68 16.45
N GLN A 423 -2.07 33.95 15.47
CA GLN A 423 -2.28 33.63 14.07
C GLN A 423 -1.58 32.32 13.71
N ALA A 424 -2.37 31.48 13.04
CA ALA A 424 -2.07 30.17 12.51
C ALA A 424 -0.58 29.94 12.20
N ARG A 425 0.02 28.91 12.81
CA ARG A 425 1.35 28.40 12.42
C ARG A 425 1.39 28.23 10.90
N SER A 426 2.11 29.10 10.20
CA SER A 426 2.27 28.97 8.75
C SER A 426 3.23 27.82 8.48
N TYR A 427 2.69 26.69 8.02
CA TYR A 427 3.46 25.52 7.59
C TYR A 427 3.91 25.60 6.12
N SER A 428 3.88 26.80 5.52
CA SER A 428 4.13 26.98 4.09
C SER A 428 5.55 26.56 3.71
N ARG A 429 5.63 25.77 2.63
CA ARG A 429 6.90 25.34 2.03
C ARG A 429 7.16 26.22 0.81
N VAL A 430 8.43 26.58 0.59
CA VAL A 430 8.89 27.23 -0.64
C VAL A 430 9.67 26.24 -1.50
N SER A 431 9.48 26.28 -2.81
CA SER A 431 10.15 25.35 -3.74
C SER A 431 10.57 26.01 -5.05
N ARG A 432 11.68 25.54 -5.62
CA ARG A 432 12.15 25.88 -6.97
C ARG A 432 12.56 24.62 -7.70
N SER A 433 12.37 24.60 -9.02
CA SER A 433 12.71 23.45 -9.87
C SER A 433 13.58 23.89 -11.04
N CYS A 434 14.39 22.98 -11.57
CA CYS A 434 15.15 23.14 -12.81
C CYS A 434 15.17 21.82 -13.62
N PRO A 435 15.63 21.85 -14.88
CA PRO A 435 15.90 20.62 -15.64
C PRO A 435 16.87 19.69 -14.91
N CYS A 436 16.68 18.39 -15.07
CA CYS A 436 17.60 17.38 -14.53
C CYS A 436 18.90 17.35 -15.36
N PRO A 437 20.08 17.51 -14.75
CA PRO A 437 21.34 17.46 -15.49
C PRO A 437 21.60 16.08 -16.13
N ASN A 438 22.15 16.07 -17.34
CA ASN A 438 22.39 14.82 -18.10
C ASN A 438 23.47 13.93 -17.48
N PHE A 439 24.49 14.52 -16.83
CA PHE A 439 25.60 13.77 -16.23
C PHE A 439 25.16 12.81 -15.10
N ILE A 440 23.94 12.96 -14.57
CA ILE A 440 23.37 12.02 -13.59
C ILE A 440 23.15 10.63 -14.20
N PHE A 441 23.01 10.55 -15.53
CA PHE A 441 22.70 9.31 -16.22
C PHE A 441 23.93 8.55 -16.71
N GLU A 442 25.13 9.10 -16.54
CA GLU A 442 26.40 8.47 -16.87
C GLU A 442 26.73 7.40 -15.82
N LEU A 443 26.63 6.12 -16.19
CA LEU A 443 26.82 4.99 -15.27
C LEU A 443 28.29 4.62 -15.04
N ASP A 444 29.19 5.09 -15.91
CA ASP A 444 30.64 4.83 -15.82
C ASP A 444 31.35 5.71 -14.77
N VAL A 445 30.65 6.72 -14.25
CA VAL A 445 31.20 7.70 -13.31
C VAL A 445 30.87 7.31 -11.88
N ASP A 446 31.85 7.45 -10.97
CA ASP A 446 31.62 7.20 -9.55
C ASP A 446 30.49 8.07 -8.97
N ILE A 447 29.65 7.45 -8.15
CA ILE A 447 28.46 8.09 -7.58
C ILE A 447 28.83 9.31 -6.73
N ASN A 448 29.97 9.30 -6.02
CA ASN A 448 30.37 10.43 -5.20
C ASN A 448 30.69 11.67 -6.06
N LEU A 449 31.34 11.46 -7.21
CA LEU A 449 31.65 12.54 -8.15
C LEU A 449 30.38 13.10 -8.81
N VAL A 450 29.41 12.25 -9.14
CA VAL A 450 28.09 12.68 -9.65
C VAL A 450 27.37 13.53 -8.59
N VAL A 451 27.42 13.12 -7.33
CA VAL A 451 26.79 13.84 -6.21
C VAL A 451 27.44 15.19 -5.97
N GLU A 452 28.77 15.27 -5.95
CA GLU A 452 29.52 16.52 -5.81
C GLU A 452 29.14 17.50 -6.93
N ARG A 453 29.20 17.05 -8.19
CA ARG A 453 28.78 17.86 -9.35
C ARG A 453 27.33 18.32 -9.25
N LEU A 454 26.42 17.46 -8.79
CA LEU A 454 25.00 17.78 -8.62
C LEU A 454 24.81 18.88 -7.56
N VAL A 455 25.48 18.78 -6.43
CA VAL A 455 25.38 19.75 -5.34
C VAL A 455 25.92 21.11 -5.79
N GLU A 456 27.14 21.15 -6.32
CA GLU A 456 27.81 22.40 -6.68
C GLU A 456 27.17 23.11 -7.87
N LYS A 457 26.91 22.37 -8.97
CA LYS A 457 26.45 22.97 -10.23
C LYS A 457 24.94 23.19 -10.27
N THR A 458 24.15 22.51 -9.44
CA THR A 458 22.68 22.57 -9.53
C THR A 458 22.02 22.94 -8.20
N LEU A 459 22.30 22.21 -7.12
CA LEU A 459 21.55 22.39 -5.87
C LEU A 459 21.89 23.69 -5.15
N ILE A 460 23.18 24.07 -5.09
CA ILE A 460 23.60 25.33 -4.46
C ILE A 460 23.08 26.56 -5.23
N PRO A 461 23.16 26.63 -6.58
CA PRO A 461 22.51 27.68 -7.35
C PRO A 461 20.99 27.75 -7.13
N LEU A 462 20.30 26.61 -7.11
CA LEU A 462 18.86 26.55 -6.80
C LEU A 462 18.57 27.08 -5.39
N PHE A 463 19.39 26.71 -4.42
CA PHE A 463 19.26 27.14 -3.03
C PHE A 463 19.45 28.65 -2.88
N LYS A 464 20.46 29.24 -3.52
CA LYS A 464 20.67 30.70 -3.56
C LYS A 464 19.51 31.45 -4.23
N LYS A 465 18.85 30.85 -5.23
CA LYS A 465 17.62 31.39 -5.85
C LYS A 465 16.40 31.27 -4.94
N LEU A 466 16.37 30.25 -4.08
CA LEU A 466 15.28 30.01 -3.13
C LEU A 466 15.37 30.94 -1.90
N HIS A 467 16.59 31.24 -1.47
CA HIS A 467 16.91 32.10 -0.33
C HIS A 467 17.94 33.17 -0.73
N PRO A 468 17.48 34.35 -1.20
CA PRO A 468 18.36 35.47 -1.54
C PRO A 468 19.18 35.96 -0.33
N LYS A 469 20.39 36.49 -0.58
CA LYS A 469 21.44 36.82 0.40
C LYS A 469 21.06 37.73 1.58
N ASN A 470 19.88 38.35 1.58
CA ASN A 470 19.47 39.33 2.59
C ASN A 470 18.56 38.75 3.69
N LEU A 471 18.37 37.42 3.72
CA LEU A 471 17.51 36.75 4.69
C LEU A 471 18.33 35.87 5.63
N GLU A 472 18.27 36.16 6.93
CA GLU A 472 18.67 35.17 7.94
C GLU A 472 17.73 33.97 7.85
N TRP A 473 18.26 32.86 7.36
CA TRP A 473 17.52 31.60 7.27
C TRP A 473 17.58 30.82 8.58
N ASN A 474 16.43 30.30 8.98
CA ASN A 474 16.29 29.31 10.05
C ASN A 474 15.52 28.12 9.47
N LEU A 475 16.21 27.29 8.69
CA LEU A 475 15.54 26.19 8.01
C LEU A 475 15.31 25.03 8.97
N CYS A 476 14.09 24.48 8.93
CA CYS A 476 13.71 23.31 9.70
C CYS A 476 13.45 22.09 8.82
N LEU A 477 13.42 22.25 7.49
CA LEU A 477 13.16 21.16 6.56
C LEU A 477 13.80 21.46 5.20
N VAL A 478 14.43 20.44 4.62
CA VAL A 478 14.91 20.45 3.24
C VAL A 478 14.46 19.16 2.56
N ASN A 479 13.91 19.30 1.36
CA ASN A 479 13.47 18.19 0.52
C ASN A 479 14.05 18.34 -0.89
N LEU A 480 14.68 17.28 -1.36
CA LEU A 480 15.22 17.15 -2.70
C LEU A 480 14.40 16.10 -3.46
N CYS A 481 13.90 16.46 -4.64
CA CYS A 481 12.98 15.62 -5.40
C CYS A 481 13.34 15.60 -6.89
N VAL A 482 13.16 14.44 -7.52
CA VAL A 482 13.12 14.31 -8.98
C VAL A 482 11.73 13.93 -9.44
N THR A 483 11.26 14.60 -10.50
CA THR A 483 9.90 14.43 -11.06
C THR A 483 9.95 14.38 -12.59
N ASN A 484 8.79 14.14 -13.20
CA ASN A 484 8.61 14.08 -14.65
C ASN A 484 9.47 12.96 -15.27
N MET A 485 9.25 11.73 -14.82
CA MET A 485 9.93 10.56 -15.35
C MET A 485 9.57 10.36 -16.83
N LYS A 486 10.58 10.32 -17.70
CA LYS A 486 10.44 9.91 -19.10
C LYS A 486 10.88 8.45 -19.22
N GLN A 487 9.96 7.57 -19.57
CA GLN A 487 10.27 6.17 -19.85
C GLN A 487 11.13 6.08 -21.11
N ILE A 488 12.16 5.24 -21.06
CA ILE A 488 12.99 4.94 -22.24
C ILE A 488 12.31 3.76 -22.94
N ALA A 489 11.88 3.97 -24.18
CA ALA A 489 11.32 2.89 -24.98
C ALA A 489 12.36 1.76 -25.12
N GLU A 490 11.93 0.53 -24.94
CA GLU A 490 12.68 -0.64 -25.37
C GLU A 490 12.87 -0.51 -26.89
N LYS A 491 14.07 -0.12 -27.32
CA LYS A 491 14.50 -0.46 -28.68
C LYS A 491 14.66 -1.98 -28.69
N ASP A 492 13.91 -2.62 -29.59
CA ASP A 492 13.91 -4.05 -29.89
C ASP A 492 15.29 -4.70 -29.73
N CYS A 493 15.54 -5.34 -28.58
CA CYS A 493 16.67 -6.27 -28.42
C CYS A 493 16.38 -7.64 -29.04
N GLN A 494 15.20 -7.84 -29.64
CA GLN A 494 14.87 -9.03 -30.42
C GLN A 494 15.54 -9.06 -31.80
N ASP A 495 15.89 -7.91 -32.39
CA ASP A 495 16.48 -7.87 -33.73
C ASP A 495 17.98 -8.18 -33.76
N ILE A 496 18.71 -7.94 -32.67
CA ILE A 496 20.13 -8.30 -32.59
C ILE A 496 20.29 -9.80 -32.36
N SER A 497 19.44 -10.41 -31.53
CA SER A 497 19.45 -11.87 -31.33
C SER A 497 19.02 -12.63 -32.59
N ARG A 498 18.07 -12.08 -33.37
CA ARG A 498 17.69 -12.62 -34.69
C ARG A 498 18.79 -12.43 -35.75
N MET A 499 19.52 -11.32 -35.74
CA MET A 499 20.66 -11.14 -36.64
C MET A 499 21.85 -12.04 -36.27
N ILE A 500 22.07 -12.34 -34.98
CA ILE A 500 23.13 -13.26 -34.54
C ILE A 500 22.76 -14.73 -34.83
N SER A 501 21.48 -15.11 -34.74
CA SER A 501 21.04 -16.45 -35.18
C SER A 501 21.17 -16.61 -36.70
N LEU A 502 20.77 -15.59 -37.48
CA LEU A 502 20.89 -15.61 -38.95
C LEU A 502 22.34 -15.61 -39.45
N SER A 503 23.29 -15.05 -38.69
CA SER A 503 24.72 -15.10 -39.02
C SER A 503 25.43 -16.37 -38.54
N LYS A 504 24.87 -17.08 -37.54
CA LYS A 504 25.29 -18.45 -37.19
C LYS A 504 24.77 -19.50 -38.18
N ASP A 505 23.60 -19.30 -38.76
CA ASP A 505 23.06 -20.22 -39.77
C ASP A 505 23.80 -20.12 -41.13
N MET A 506 24.39 -18.96 -41.45
CA MET A 506 25.23 -18.78 -42.65
C MET A 506 26.66 -19.32 -42.52
N THR A 507 27.14 -19.63 -41.30
CA THR A 507 28.52 -20.15 -41.07
C THR A 507 28.57 -21.67 -40.82
N ASN A 508 27.41 -22.33 -40.73
CA ASN A 508 27.30 -23.79 -40.60
C ASN A 508 27.06 -24.53 -41.92
N GLU A 509 26.81 -23.85 -43.04
CA GLU A 509 26.70 -24.48 -44.37
C GLU A 509 28.04 -24.60 -45.14
N GLU A 510 29.09 -23.88 -44.73
CA GLU A 510 30.42 -23.95 -45.38
C GLU A 510 31.40 -24.97 -44.76
N SER A 511 30.99 -25.69 -43.70
CA SER A 511 31.84 -26.72 -43.06
C SER A 511 31.45 -28.18 -43.38
N ASN A 512 30.56 -28.40 -44.35
CA ASN A 512 30.06 -29.74 -44.72
C ASN A 512 30.49 -30.25 -46.12
N ILE A 513 31.49 -29.63 -46.78
CA ILE A 513 31.96 -30.06 -48.13
C ILE A 513 33.40 -30.59 -48.15
N LEU A 514 34.15 -30.52 -47.04
CA LEU A 514 35.45 -31.19 -46.94
C LEU A 514 35.40 -32.24 -45.83
N ASN A 515 35.07 -33.49 -46.20
CA ASN A 515 35.58 -34.74 -45.60
C ASN A 515 34.76 -35.93 -46.11
N ASN A 516 34.96 -36.32 -47.36
CA ASN A 516 34.58 -37.65 -47.87
C ASN A 516 35.76 -38.26 -48.61
N LEU A 517 36.64 -38.92 -47.87
CA LEU A 517 37.60 -39.92 -48.36
C LEU A 517 37.73 -41.00 -47.27
N PRO A 518 37.53 -42.30 -47.56
CA PRO A 518 37.45 -43.34 -46.54
C PRO A 518 38.78 -44.07 -46.37
N LEU A 519 39.21 -44.35 -45.14
CA LEU A 519 40.26 -45.35 -44.85
C LEU A 519 40.10 -45.96 -43.44
N ASN A 520 39.61 -47.21 -43.45
CA ASN A 520 39.97 -48.39 -42.64
C ASN A 520 40.52 -48.29 -41.21
N SER A 521 39.80 -49.00 -40.32
CA SER A 521 40.24 -49.95 -39.27
C SER A 521 41.36 -49.55 -38.30
N ILE A 522 41.07 -49.62 -36.99
CA ILE A 522 41.70 -50.52 -36.00
C ILE A 522 41.05 -50.31 -34.62
N SER A 523 40.82 -51.43 -33.93
CA SER A 523 40.32 -51.62 -32.57
C SER A 523 41.22 -51.07 -31.45
N GLY A 524 40.64 -50.64 -30.32
CA GLY A 524 41.40 -50.36 -29.09
C GLY A 524 40.54 -49.98 -27.89
N GLU A 525 40.45 -50.92 -26.95
CA GLU A 525 39.82 -50.95 -25.63
C GLU A 525 40.11 -49.83 -24.58
N LYS A 526 39.20 -49.74 -23.60
CA LYS A 526 39.34 -49.39 -22.14
C LYS A 526 39.47 -47.89 -21.78
N ASN A 527 38.95 -47.36 -20.65
CA ASN A 527 38.18 -47.87 -19.51
C ASN A 527 37.71 -46.67 -18.65
N SER A 528 36.61 -46.87 -17.89
CA SER A 528 36.23 -46.27 -16.57
C SER A 528 36.14 -44.73 -16.44
N VAL A 529 35.16 -44.11 -15.78
CA VAL A 529 34.85 -44.23 -14.34
C VAL A 529 33.42 -43.69 -14.02
N SER A 530 32.69 -44.49 -13.22
CA SER A 530 31.58 -44.25 -12.26
C SER A 530 30.54 -43.13 -12.50
N SER A 531 29.23 -43.43 -12.66
CA SER A 531 28.22 -43.91 -11.68
C SER A 531 27.83 -42.88 -10.61
N LEU A 532 26.57 -42.71 -10.18
CA LEU A 532 25.22 -43.20 -10.53
C LEU A 532 24.21 -42.40 -9.67
N ASN A 533 22.99 -42.22 -10.20
CA ASN A 533 21.64 -42.29 -9.60
C ASN A 533 21.31 -41.56 -8.28
N SER A 534 20.24 -40.76 -8.12
CA SER A 534 18.80 -40.93 -8.43
C SER A 534 18.11 -42.10 -7.71
N LEU A 535 17.29 -41.78 -6.70
CA LEU A 535 16.33 -42.72 -6.11
C LEU A 535 15.07 -41.94 -5.67
N SER A 536 13.99 -42.24 -6.37
CA SER A 536 12.59 -42.04 -6.01
C SER A 536 12.15 -43.11 -5.01
N LEU A 537 11.13 -42.81 -4.18
CA LEU A 537 10.14 -43.81 -3.72
C LEU A 537 8.89 -43.14 -3.11
N GLN A 538 7.76 -43.57 -3.66
CA GLN A 538 6.34 -43.57 -3.25
C GLN A 538 6.12 -44.17 -1.83
N LEU A 539 5.01 -44.10 -1.07
CA LEU A 539 3.57 -43.81 -1.28
C LEU A 539 2.85 -43.76 0.12
N SER A 540 1.58 -43.35 0.09
CA SER A 540 0.39 -43.80 0.88
C SER A 540 -0.18 -42.95 2.02
N ASP A 541 -1.41 -42.48 1.76
CA ASP A 541 -2.44 -41.93 2.65
C ASP A 541 -3.05 -42.97 3.63
N GLN A 542 -3.58 -42.48 4.75
CA GLN A 542 -4.87 -42.91 5.34
C GLN A 542 -5.42 -41.82 6.28
N GLN A 543 -6.69 -41.46 6.04
CA GLN A 543 -7.53 -40.56 6.85
C GLN A 543 -8.08 -41.24 8.11
N THR A 544 -8.41 -40.44 9.12
CA THR A 544 -9.64 -40.60 9.93
C THR A 544 -9.97 -39.27 10.62
N ASP A 545 -11.20 -38.80 10.40
CA ASP A 545 -11.85 -37.67 11.06
C ASP A 545 -12.37 -38.09 12.46
N GLU A 546 -12.35 -37.16 13.44
CA GLU A 546 -13.46 -36.88 14.37
C GLU A 546 -13.07 -35.79 15.41
N GLU A 547 -13.82 -34.69 15.35
CA GLU A 547 -14.26 -33.67 16.32
C GLU A 547 -13.47 -33.27 17.60
N SER A 548 -13.57 -31.95 17.86
CA SER A 548 -13.75 -31.29 19.18
C SER A 548 -12.55 -30.72 19.95
N GLU A 549 -12.90 -29.71 20.76
CA GLU A 549 -12.10 -28.73 21.50
C GLU A 549 -11.01 -29.34 22.41
N ASP A 550 -9.73 -29.25 22.05
CA ASP A 550 -8.62 -29.45 23.02
C ASP A 550 -7.24 -29.00 22.47
N GLN A 551 -7.05 -27.68 22.27
CA GLN A 551 -5.77 -27.13 21.77
C GLN A 551 -4.63 -27.04 22.80
N PHE A 552 -4.77 -27.62 24.01
CA PHE A 552 -3.80 -27.45 25.10
C PHE A 552 -2.98 -28.69 25.51
N ARG A 553 -3.12 -29.86 24.86
CA ARG A 553 -2.54 -31.12 25.39
C ARG A 553 -1.22 -31.63 24.80
N TYR A 554 -0.64 -31.01 23.78
CA TYR A 554 0.59 -31.53 23.17
C TYR A 554 1.83 -30.71 23.55
N GLN A 555 2.18 -30.77 24.84
CA GLN A 555 3.46 -30.29 25.36
C GLN A 555 4.39 -31.47 25.59
N ALA A 556 5.64 -31.36 25.15
CA ALA A 556 6.69 -32.34 25.41
C ALA A 556 7.81 -31.70 26.23
N LYS A 557 8.37 -32.45 27.17
CA LYS A 557 9.58 -32.03 27.89
C LYS A 557 10.80 -32.29 27.03
N CYS A 558 11.74 -31.35 27.03
CA CYS A 558 13.02 -31.53 26.39
C CYS A 558 13.95 -32.39 27.24
N ASP A 559 14.47 -33.49 26.70
CA ASP A 559 15.39 -34.38 27.43
C ASP A 559 16.74 -33.72 27.79
N THR A 560 17.08 -32.57 27.18
CA THR A 560 18.36 -31.88 27.39
C THR A 560 18.30 -30.79 28.46
N CYS A 561 17.19 -30.05 28.58
CA CYS A 561 17.06 -28.95 29.54
C CYS A 561 15.80 -29.00 30.41
N ASP A 562 15.00 -30.05 30.28
CA ASP A 562 13.77 -30.32 31.04
C ASP A 562 12.68 -29.24 30.93
N VAL A 563 12.82 -28.34 29.95
CA VAL A 563 11.82 -27.30 29.62
C VAL A 563 10.67 -27.93 28.83
N THR A 564 9.45 -27.61 29.24
CA THR A 564 8.22 -28.03 28.57
C THR A 564 7.93 -27.12 27.38
N VAL A 565 7.90 -27.68 26.17
CA VAL A 565 7.73 -26.94 24.92
C VAL A 565 6.59 -27.58 24.10
N PRO A 566 5.73 -26.80 23.42
CA PRO A 566 4.75 -27.36 22.49
C PRO A 566 5.41 -28.26 21.43
N LEU A 567 4.77 -29.38 21.06
CA LEU A 567 5.34 -30.36 20.13
C LEU A 567 5.83 -29.73 18.82
N PHE A 568 5.08 -28.76 18.27
CA PHE A 568 5.46 -28.07 17.04
C PHE A 568 6.77 -27.28 17.15
N ALA A 569 7.13 -26.80 18.35
CA ALA A 569 8.34 -26.03 18.62
C ALA A 569 9.54 -26.91 19.05
N MET A 570 9.32 -28.20 19.33
CA MET A 570 10.37 -29.10 19.81
C MET A 570 11.51 -29.29 18.80
N LYS A 571 11.23 -29.24 17.49
CA LYS A 571 12.26 -29.33 16.44
C LYS A 571 13.19 -28.11 16.43
N ALA A 572 12.64 -26.91 16.65
CA ALA A 572 13.44 -25.69 16.76
C ALA A 572 14.22 -25.65 18.08
N HIS A 573 13.60 -26.10 19.17
CA HIS A 573 14.22 -26.19 20.48
C HIS A 573 15.40 -27.19 20.51
N ARG A 574 15.28 -28.35 19.86
CA ARG A 574 16.42 -29.28 19.67
C ARG A 574 17.56 -28.67 18.84
N ARG A 575 17.24 -27.84 17.84
CA ARG A 575 18.26 -27.09 17.08
C ARG A 575 19.02 -26.10 17.97
N PHE A 576 18.35 -25.46 18.93
CA PHE A 576 19.02 -24.58 19.88
C PHE A 576 20.11 -25.31 20.67
N HIS A 577 19.86 -26.54 21.13
CA HIS A 577 20.90 -27.36 21.79
C HIS A 577 22.05 -27.79 20.87
N SER A 578 21.83 -27.85 19.55
CA SER A 578 22.89 -28.21 18.59
C SER A 578 23.82 -27.04 18.22
N HIS A 579 23.46 -25.81 18.59
CA HIS A 579 24.19 -24.59 18.24
C HIS A 579 24.59 -23.76 19.49
N GLY A 580 24.42 -24.31 20.69
CA GLY A 580 24.67 -23.66 21.98
C GLY A 580 25.73 -24.37 22.79
#